data_AF-A0A4Q4W6R9-F1
#
_entry.id   AF-A0A4Q4W6R9-F1
#
_cell.length_a   1.000
_cell.length_b   1.000
_cell.length_c   1.000
_cell.angle_alpha   90.00
_cell.angle_beta   90.00
_cell.angle_gamma   90.00
#
_symmetry.space_group_name_H-M   'P 1'
#
loop_
_entity.id
_entity.type
_entity.pdbx_description
1 polymer ?
#
loop_
_entity_poly.entity_id
_entity_poly.type
_entity_poly.pdbx_seq_one_letter_code
_entity_poly.pdbx_strand_id
1 'polypeptide(L)'
;MATVPSTSSVIYKGPKDWDRFKGEFQLRAYALGIWRYIDPDPNNAWPVEPTKPNMASYLKKLVRQITTRAASSSSEGTIQAEEVDYTGHPTNTFEMTTEGRQAYTQDFATYTYEDRKYENFCKKINDLTKWVLESVSPAIKETSFLLGKNLREWYAILAESGKVYDSRLMNNT
;
A
#
# COMPACT_ATOMS: atom_id res chain seq x y z
N MET A 1 28.54 13.44 -28.48
CA MET A 1 27.17 13.93 -28.76
C MET A 1 26.21 12.87 -28.25
N ALA A 2 25.68 13.04 -27.03
CA ALA A 2 24.67 12.13 -26.49
C ALA A 2 23.30 12.62 -26.94
N THR A 3 22.63 11.84 -27.79
CA THR A 3 21.27 12.11 -28.23
C THR A 3 20.35 11.90 -27.03
N VAL A 4 19.91 12.99 -26.39
CA VAL A 4 18.83 12.94 -25.41
C VAL A 4 17.58 12.50 -26.16
N PRO A 5 16.95 11.37 -25.81
CA PRO A 5 15.69 11.02 -26.43
C PRO A 5 14.69 12.09 -26.00
N SER A 6 14.19 12.87 -26.97
CA SER A 6 12.99 13.66 -26.77
C SER A 6 11.86 12.69 -26.46
N THR A 7 11.62 12.45 -25.17
CA THR A 7 10.36 11.90 -24.69
C THR A 7 9.30 12.88 -25.16
N SER A 8 8.62 12.58 -26.26
CA SER A 8 7.50 13.37 -26.72
C SER A 8 6.48 13.40 -25.58
N SER A 9 6.41 14.47 -24.80
CA SER A 9 5.40 14.59 -23.75
C SER A 9 4.06 14.47 -24.44
N VAL A 10 3.33 13.40 -24.13
CA VAL A 10 1.94 13.29 -24.53
C VAL A 10 1.20 14.31 -23.68
N ILE A 11 0.63 15.32 -24.33
CA ILE A 11 -0.13 16.37 -23.66
C ILE A 11 -1.59 16.17 -24.02
N TYR A 12 -2.42 15.87 -23.03
CA TYR A 12 -3.86 15.83 -23.14
C TYR A 12 -4.43 17.25 -23.03
N LYS A 13 -4.75 17.85 -24.18
CA LYS A 13 -5.36 19.19 -24.25
C LYS A 13 -6.87 19.13 -24.48
N GLY A 14 -7.37 17.97 -24.89
CA GLY A 14 -8.79 17.72 -25.03
C GLY A 14 -9.06 16.37 -25.66
N PRO A 15 -10.33 16.08 -25.98
CA PRO A 15 -10.77 14.75 -26.38
C PRO A 15 -10.07 14.17 -27.62
N LYS A 16 -9.58 15.01 -28.54
CA LYS A 16 -8.79 14.58 -29.72
C LYS A 16 -7.49 13.87 -29.35
N ASP A 17 -6.93 14.20 -28.18
CA ASP A 17 -5.67 13.63 -27.69
C ASP A 17 -5.91 12.36 -26.86
N TRP A 18 -7.17 11.96 -26.67
CA TRP A 18 -7.56 10.91 -25.73
C TRP A 18 -6.90 9.57 -26.02
N ASP A 19 -6.96 9.07 -27.26
CA ASP A 19 -6.42 7.74 -27.58
C ASP A 19 -4.92 7.64 -27.32
N ARG A 20 -4.17 8.69 -27.67
CA ARG A 20 -2.73 8.75 -27.43
C ARG A 20 -2.43 8.83 -25.93
N PHE A 21 -3.16 9.67 -25.19
CA PHE A 21 -2.99 9.80 -23.74
C PHE A 21 -3.36 8.49 -23.01
N LYS A 22 -4.48 7.87 -23.39
CA LYS A 22 -4.97 6.60 -22.87
C LYS A 22 -3.93 5.50 -23.05
N GLY A 23 -3.37 5.37 -24.25
CA GLY A 23 -2.35 4.35 -24.55
C GLY A 23 -1.11 4.49 -23.66
N GLU A 24 -0.57 5.72 -23.53
CA GLU A 24 0.58 5.98 -22.65
C GLU A 24 0.27 5.79 -21.17
N PHE A 25 -0.91 6.25 -20.73
CA PHE A 25 -1.35 6.07 -19.35
C PHE A 25 -1.38 4.58 -19.00
N GLN A 26 -2.03 3.77 -19.84
CA GLN A 26 -2.14 2.33 -19.65
C GLN A 26 -0.77 1.67 -19.66
N LEU A 27 0.08 1.98 -20.65
CA LEU A 27 1.43 1.43 -20.76
C LEU A 27 2.25 1.68 -19.49
N ARG A 28 2.23 2.91 -18.97
CA ARG A 28 2.94 3.27 -17.73
C ARG A 28 2.36 2.58 -16.50
N ALA A 29 1.04 2.54 -16.38
CA ALA A 29 0.38 1.84 -15.29
C ALA A 29 0.66 0.33 -15.29
N TYR A 30 0.75 -0.29 -16.47
CA TYR A 30 1.17 -1.68 -16.63
C TYR A 30 2.65 -1.87 -16.27
N ALA A 31 3.54 -1.00 -16.74
CA ALA A 31 4.96 -1.06 -16.41
C ALA A 31 5.23 -0.93 -14.89
N LEU A 32 4.43 -0.13 -14.20
CA LEU A 32 4.47 0.01 -12.74
C LEU A 32 3.77 -1.15 -12.00
N GLY A 33 2.99 -1.96 -12.72
CA GLY A 33 2.23 -3.09 -12.18
C GLY A 33 0.98 -2.70 -11.39
N ILE A 34 0.51 -1.45 -11.55
CA ILE A 34 -0.60 -0.85 -10.79
C ILE A 34 -1.90 -0.74 -11.59
N TRP A 35 -1.88 -1.06 -12.90
CA TRP A 35 -3.07 -0.96 -13.76
C TRP A 35 -4.29 -1.67 -13.16
N ARG A 36 -4.13 -2.84 -12.54
CA ARG A 36 -5.21 -3.60 -11.91
C ARG A 36 -6.01 -2.81 -10.85
N TYR A 37 -5.45 -1.76 -10.25
CA TYR A 37 -6.10 -0.91 -9.24
C TYR A 37 -6.70 0.37 -9.83
N ILE A 38 -6.35 0.67 -11.08
CA ILE A 38 -6.80 1.86 -11.81
C ILE A 38 -7.86 1.50 -12.83
N ASP A 39 -7.74 0.33 -13.44
CA ASP A 39 -8.70 -0.21 -14.39
C ASP A 39 -10.09 -0.19 -13.79
N PRO A 40 -11.07 0.54 -14.36
CA PRO A 40 -12.42 0.58 -13.85
C PRO A 40 -13.05 -0.81 -13.73
N ASP A 41 -12.60 -1.79 -14.51
CA ASP A 41 -13.00 -3.20 -14.42
C ASP A 41 -11.77 -4.13 -14.37
N PRO A 42 -11.55 -4.94 -13.32
CA PRO A 42 -12.36 -5.12 -12.11
C PRO A 42 -12.10 -4.04 -11.04
N ASN A 43 -13.09 -3.81 -10.17
CA ASN A 43 -13.00 -2.88 -9.04
C ASN A 43 -12.13 -3.43 -7.88
N ASN A 44 -10.87 -3.73 -8.16
CA ASN A 44 -9.91 -4.15 -7.14
C ASN A 44 -9.73 -3.05 -6.10
N ALA A 45 -9.85 -3.44 -4.83
CA ALA A 45 -9.56 -2.57 -3.71
C ALA A 45 -8.10 -2.10 -3.75
N TRP A 46 -7.90 -0.84 -3.40
CA TRP A 46 -6.57 -0.27 -3.24
C TRP A 46 -5.85 -0.97 -2.08
N PRO A 47 -4.53 -1.20 -2.19
CA PRO A 47 -3.73 -1.61 -1.04
C PRO A 47 -3.93 -0.65 0.13
N VAL A 48 -4.05 -1.21 1.33
CA VAL A 48 -4.26 -0.47 2.58
C VAL A 48 -2.97 -0.50 3.37
N GLU A 49 -2.72 0.58 4.11
CA GLU A 49 -1.59 0.66 5.04
C GLU A 49 -1.68 -0.47 6.08
N PRO A 50 -0.63 -1.29 6.22
CA PRO A 50 -0.66 -2.41 7.17
C PRO A 50 -0.64 -1.89 8.60
N THR A 51 -1.35 -2.59 9.49
CA THR A 51 -1.40 -2.22 10.91
C THR A 51 -0.22 -2.83 11.66
N LYS A 52 0.51 -2.00 12.39
CA LYS A 52 1.59 -2.45 13.25
C LYS A 52 1.06 -3.38 14.35
N PRO A 53 1.71 -4.55 14.60
CA PRO A 53 1.26 -5.45 15.66
C PRO A 53 1.32 -4.75 17.02
N ASN A 54 0.25 -4.93 17.80
CA ASN A 54 0.12 -4.34 19.12
C ASN A 54 0.83 -5.21 20.16
N MET A 55 1.87 -4.69 20.81
CA MET A 55 2.60 -5.41 21.85
C MET A 55 1.70 -5.96 22.97
N ALA A 56 0.66 -5.20 23.35
CA ALA A 56 -0.21 -5.57 24.47
C ALA A 56 -1.11 -6.79 24.18
N SER A 57 -1.25 -7.22 22.92
CA SER A 57 -2.06 -8.39 22.56
C SER A 57 -1.34 -9.73 22.74
N TYR A 58 -0.06 -9.71 23.15
CA TYR A 58 0.73 -10.92 23.33
C TYR A 58 0.83 -11.31 24.81
N LEU A 59 1.02 -12.61 25.05
CA LEU A 59 1.00 -13.17 26.40
C LEU A 59 2.19 -12.69 27.24
N LYS A 60 1.88 -12.14 28.42
CA LYS A 60 2.87 -11.73 29.42
C LYS A 60 3.32 -12.92 30.27
N LYS A 61 4.60 -12.98 30.60
CA LYS A 61 5.19 -13.93 31.52
C LYS A 61 4.91 -13.48 32.96
N LEU A 62 4.37 -14.38 33.78
CA LEU A 62 4.22 -14.17 35.21
C LEU A 62 5.60 -14.22 35.88
N VAL A 63 6.00 -13.12 36.52
CA VAL A 63 7.23 -13.08 37.32
C VAL A 63 6.87 -13.47 38.75
N ARG A 64 7.08 -14.74 39.12
CA ARG A 64 7.12 -15.11 40.54
C ARG A 64 8.40 -14.55 41.15
N GLN A 65 8.28 -13.65 42.14
CA GLN A 65 9.39 -13.43 43.07
C GLN A 65 9.65 -14.77 43.77
N ILE A 66 10.73 -15.45 43.39
CA ILE A 66 11.22 -16.62 44.12
C ILE A 66 11.81 -16.06 45.42
N THR A 67 11.00 -15.96 46.46
CA THR A 67 11.51 -15.85 47.83
C THR A 67 12.24 -17.15 48.12
N THR A 68 13.56 -17.14 48.03
CA THR A 68 14.42 -18.31 48.26
C THR A 68 14.26 -18.80 49.70
N ARG A 69 13.40 -19.79 49.90
CA ARG A 69 13.51 -20.73 51.01
C ARG A 69 14.07 -22.02 50.44
N ALA A 70 15.35 -22.28 50.75
CA ALA A 70 16.06 -23.45 50.28
C ALA A 70 15.27 -24.74 50.59
N ALA A 71 14.94 -25.49 49.55
CA ALA A 71 14.53 -26.88 49.64
C ALA A 71 15.17 -27.64 48.48
N SER A 72 15.89 -28.70 48.85
CA SER A 72 16.77 -29.51 48.01
C SER A 72 16.02 -30.47 47.07
N SER A 73 16.69 -30.84 45.97
CA SER A 73 16.42 -32.00 45.08
C SER A 73 15.17 -31.86 44.18
N SER A 74 15.14 -32.21 42.89
CA SER A 74 15.88 -33.22 42.14
C SER A 74 16.00 -32.83 40.65
N SER A 75 16.95 -33.44 39.95
CA SER A 75 17.17 -33.33 38.52
C SER A 75 16.26 -34.31 37.75
N GLU A 76 15.14 -33.81 37.25
CA GLU A 76 14.42 -34.38 36.11
C GLU A 76 14.16 -33.23 35.14
N GLY A 77 14.18 -33.49 33.83
CA GLY A 77 14.11 -32.47 32.78
C GLY A 77 12.86 -31.60 32.91
N THR A 78 12.96 -30.52 33.69
CA THR A 78 11.86 -29.60 33.93
C THR A 78 11.64 -28.81 32.66
N ILE A 79 10.60 -29.18 31.91
CA ILE A 79 9.90 -28.23 31.04
C ILE A 79 9.48 -27.10 31.98
N GLN A 80 10.24 -26.00 32.02
CA GLN A 80 9.81 -24.79 32.70
C GLN A 80 8.64 -24.25 31.87
N ALA A 81 7.44 -24.74 32.14
CA ALA A 81 6.23 -24.16 31.61
C ALA A 81 6.17 -22.73 32.13
N GLU A 82 6.33 -21.75 31.23
CA GLU A 82 6.22 -20.35 31.60
C GLU A 82 4.78 -20.09 32.04
N GLU A 83 4.63 -19.67 33.29
CA GLU A 83 3.32 -19.29 33.82
C GLU A 83 2.89 -17.97 33.16
N VAL A 84 1.67 -17.95 32.63
CA VAL A 84 1.11 -16.82 31.90
C VAL A 84 0.42 -15.88 32.87
N ASP A 85 0.73 -14.58 32.79
CA ASP A 85 -0.03 -13.53 33.45
C ASP A 85 -1.20 -13.13 32.55
N TYR A 86 -2.41 -13.58 32.89
CA TYR A 86 -3.65 -13.25 32.17
C TYR A 86 -4.23 -11.87 32.56
N THR A 87 -3.66 -11.21 33.57
CA THR A 87 -4.18 -9.94 34.11
C THR A 87 -3.40 -8.75 33.59
N GLY A 88 -2.12 -8.96 33.26
CA GLY A 88 -1.21 -7.94 32.75
C GLY A 88 -0.98 -8.02 31.23
N HIS A 89 -0.56 -6.90 30.66
CA HIS A 89 -0.07 -6.82 29.28
C HIS A 89 1.44 -6.52 29.28
N PRO A 90 2.21 -7.12 28.36
CA PRO A 90 3.63 -6.84 28.27
C PRO A 90 3.85 -5.43 27.72
N THR A 91 4.76 -4.70 28.34
CA THR A 91 5.22 -3.36 27.89
C THR A 91 6.55 -3.42 27.15
N ASN A 92 7.24 -4.56 27.24
CA ASN A 92 8.44 -4.87 26.48
C ASN A 92 8.47 -6.36 26.08
N THR A 93 9.37 -6.74 25.17
CA THR A 93 9.49 -8.12 24.69
C THR A 93 10.06 -9.10 25.72
N PHE A 94 10.80 -8.63 26.73
CA PHE A 94 11.30 -9.45 27.83
C PHE A 94 10.20 -9.89 28.81
N GLU A 95 9.15 -9.08 28.94
CA GLU A 95 7.94 -9.39 29.72
C GLU A 95 7.02 -10.39 29.03
N MET A 96 7.24 -10.69 27.75
CA MET A 96 6.47 -11.71 27.04
C MET A 96 6.93 -13.11 27.40
N THR A 97 5.99 -14.05 27.35
CA THR A 97 6.32 -15.47 27.21
C THR A 97 7.16 -15.72 25.95
N THR A 98 7.86 -16.84 25.91
CA THR A 98 8.68 -17.28 24.78
C THR A 98 7.83 -17.43 23.53
N GLU A 99 6.64 -18.02 23.67
CA GLU A 99 5.65 -18.14 22.59
C GLU A 99 5.14 -16.75 22.15
N GLY A 100 4.74 -15.89 23.09
CA GLY A 100 4.27 -14.54 22.78
C GLY A 100 5.33 -13.69 22.07
N ARG A 101 6.60 -13.82 22.47
CA ARG A 101 7.74 -13.15 21.83
C ARG A 101 7.99 -13.66 20.42
N GLN A 102 7.88 -14.98 20.21
CA GLN A 102 8.03 -15.59 18.90
C GLN A 102 6.91 -15.12 17.96
N ALA A 103 5.65 -15.15 18.41
CA ALA A 103 4.51 -14.64 17.66
C ALA A 103 4.67 -13.16 17.31
N TYR A 104 5.02 -12.31 18.29
CA TYR A 104 5.24 -10.88 18.06
C TYR A 104 6.34 -10.63 17.02
N THR A 105 7.44 -11.39 17.09
CA THR A 105 8.56 -11.26 16.15
C THR A 105 8.15 -11.66 14.73
N GLN A 106 7.38 -12.74 14.59
CA GLN A 106 6.84 -13.19 13.31
C GLN A 106 5.87 -12.17 12.71
N ASP A 107 4.94 -11.65 13.51
CA ASP A 107 3.95 -10.66 13.08
C ASP A 107 4.63 -9.33 12.72
N PHE A 108 5.65 -8.94 13.48
CA PHE A 108 6.44 -7.74 13.16
C PHE A 108 7.24 -7.89 11.87
N ALA A 109 7.77 -9.08 11.60
CA ALA A 109 8.44 -9.38 10.32
C ALA A 109 7.45 -9.32 9.14
N THR A 110 6.26 -9.90 9.30
CA THR A 110 5.17 -9.83 8.31
C THR A 110 4.74 -8.39 8.06
N TYR A 111 4.51 -7.62 9.13
CA TYR A 111 4.18 -6.19 9.04
C TYR A 111 5.25 -5.41 8.28
N THR A 112 6.54 -5.60 8.60
CA THR A 112 7.65 -4.89 7.94
C THR A 112 7.72 -5.21 6.44
N TYR A 113 7.41 -6.45 6.06
CA TYR A 113 7.36 -6.85 4.65
C TYR A 113 6.19 -6.19 3.91
N GLU A 114 4.99 -6.23 4.49
CA GLU A 114 3.80 -5.60 3.89
C GLU A 114 3.92 -4.07 3.85
N ASP A 115 4.53 -3.46 4.86
CA ASP A 115 4.79 -2.02 4.93
C ASP A 115 5.69 -1.55 3.80
N ARG A 116 6.78 -2.29 3.53
CA ARG A 116 7.65 -2.03 2.37
C ARG A 116 6.92 -2.18 1.03
N LYS A 117 5.99 -3.15 0.91
CA LYS A 117 5.18 -3.31 -0.30
C LYS A 117 4.21 -2.15 -0.47
N TYR A 118 3.57 -1.71 0.60
CA TYR A 118 2.68 -0.56 0.61
C TYR A 118 3.42 0.73 0.25
N GLU A 119 4.58 0.99 0.86
CA GLU A 119 5.44 2.14 0.52
C GLU A 119 5.88 2.14 -0.95
N ASN A 120 6.27 0.98 -1.48
CA ASN A 120 6.60 0.84 -2.90
C ASN A 120 5.37 1.10 -3.79
N PHE A 121 4.20 0.63 -3.38
CA PHE A 121 2.95 0.94 -4.07
C PHE A 121 2.67 2.45 -4.08
N CYS A 122 2.79 3.14 -2.94
CA CYS A 122 2.64 4.59 -2.84
C CYS A 122 3.60 5.35 -3.78
N LYS A 123 4.87 4.91 -3.87
CA LYS A 123 5.85 5.49 -4.81
C LYS A 123 5.40 5.35 -6.26
N LYS A 124 4.98 4.16 -6.68
CA LYS A 124 4.47 3.92 -8.04
C LYS A 124 3.25 4.77 -8.36
N ILE A 125 2.34 4.95 -7.39
CA ILE A 125 1.18 5.83 -7.55
C ILE A 125 1.62 7.29 -7.69
N ASN A 126 2.56 7.76 -6.87
CA ASN A 126 3.08 9.12 -6.96
C ASN A 126 3.79 9.37 -8.30
N ASP A 127 4.57 8.41 -8.80
CA ASP A 127 5.24 8.51 -10.09
C ASP A 127 4.24 8.66 -11.24
N LEU A 128 3.20 7.82 -11.28
CA LEU A 128 2.16 7.94 -12.30
C LEU A 128 1.35 9.22 -12.14
N THR A 129 1.02 9.61 -10.91
CA THR A 129 0.30 10.85 -10.61
C THR A 129 1.07 12.07 -11.11
N LYS A 130 2.37 12.14 -10.83
CA LYS A 130 3.24 13.20 -11.33
C LYS A 130 3.22 13.26 -12.86
N TRP A 131 3.36 12.12 -13.52
CA TRP A 131 3.30 12.07 -14.97
C TRP A 131 1.94 12.55 -15.52
N VAL A 132 0.82 12.13 -14.92
CA VAL A 132 -0.53 12.59 -15.32
C VAL A 132 -0.63 14.11 -15.17
N LEU A 133 -0.17 14.66 -14.04
CA LEU A 133 -0.18 16.10 -13.83
C LEU A 133 0.73 16.82 -14.84
N GLU A 134 1.88 16.28 -15.22
CA GLU A 134 2.72 16.91 -16.26
C GLU A 134 2.13 16.78 -17.67
N SER A 135 1.31 15.74 -17.90
CA SER A 135 0.79 15.35 -19.21
C SER A 135 -0.62 15.84 -19.51
N VAL A 136 -1.27 16.54 -18.58
CA VAL A 136 -2.63 17.09 -18.77
C VAL A 136 -2.58 18.62 -18.77
N SER A 137 -3.34 19.24 -19.66
CA SER A 137 -3.39 20.71 -19.76
C SER A 137 -4.00 21.35 -18.50
N PRO A 138 -3.56 22.57 -18.10
CA PRO A 138 -4.05 23.24 -16.89
C PRO A 138 -5.58 23.35 -16.80
N ALA A 139 -6.26 23.68 -17.91
CA ALA A 139 -7.71 23.82 -17.96
C ALA A 139 -8.45 22.50 -17.61
N ILE A 140 -7.88 21.35 -18.00
CA ILE A 140 -8.45 20.05 -17.66
C ILE A 140 -8.16 19.71 -16.19
N LYS A 141 -7.00 20.09 -15.64
CA LYS A 141 -6.70 19.88 -14.22
C LYS A 141 -7.70 20.57 -13.32
N GLU A 142 -8.00 21.84 -13.60
CA GLU A 142 -8.93 22.66 -12.80
C GLU A 142 -10.35 22.08 -12.77
N THR A 143 -10.76 21.39 -13.82
CA THR A 143 -12.12 20.86 -13.97
C THR A 143 -12.24 19.39 -13.61
N SER A 144 -11.20 18.58 -13.85
CA SER A 144 -11.25 17.12 -13.78
C SER A 144 -10.51 16.54 -12.58
N PHE A 145 -9.56 17.27 -11.97
CA PHE A 145 -8.76 16.78 -10.85
C PHE A 145 -9.20 17.41 -9.53
N LEU A 146 -10.34 16.92 -9.02
CA LEU A 146 -10.83 17.28 -7.70
C LEU A 146 -9.90 16.73 -6.61
N LEU A 147 -9.70 17.53 -5.56
CA LEU A 147 -8.97 17.12 -4.36
C LEU A 147 -9.61 15.87 -3.73
N GLY A 148 -8.78 14.90 -3.36
CA GLY A 148 -9.21 13.65 -2.72
C GLY A 148 -9.62 12.54 -3.69
N LYS A 149 -9.64 12.79 -5.00
CA LYS A 149 -9.88 11.75 -6.02
C LYS A 149 -8.59 10.98 -6.32
N ASN A 150 -8.70 9.67 -6.53
CA ASN A 150 -7.56 8.80 -6.87
C ASN A 150 -7.40 8.61 -8.39
N LEU A 151 -6.32 7.96 -8.81
CA LEU A 151 -6.01 7.75 -10.24
C LEU A 151 -7.09 6.96 -11.01
N ARG A 152 -7.83 6.05 -10.36
CA ARG A 152 -8.96 5.33 -10.97
C ARG A 152 -10.07 6.31 -11.34
N GLU A 153 -10.42 7.20 -10.43
CA GLU A 153 -11.46 8.21 -10.65
C GLU A 153 -11.01 9.25 -11.69
N TRP A 154 -9.76 9.70 -11.62
CA TRP A 154 -9.21 10.61 -12.64
C TRP A 154 -9.23 9.97 -14.03
N TYR A 155 -8.81 8.71 -14.15
CA TYR A 155 -8.86 7.99 -15.42
C TYR A 155 -10.28 7.88 -15.96
N ALA A 156 -11.27 7.57 -15.11
CA ALA A 156 -12.67 7.47 -15.51
C ALA A 156 -13.24 8.81 -16.01
N ILE A 157 -12.93 9.93 -15.33
CA ILE A 157 -13.37 11.27 -15.75
C ILE A 157 -12.76 11.64 -17.11
N LEU A 158 -11.45 11.40 -17.28
CA LEU A 158 -10.77 11.68 -18.55
C LEU A 158 -11.34 10.79 -19.68
N ALA A 159 -11.62 9.53 -19.40
CA ALA A 159 -12.21 8.61 -20.36
C ALA A 159 -13.59 9.06 -20.83
N GLU A 160 -14.42 9.57 -19.92
CA GLU A 160 -15.73 10.09 -20.28
C GLU A 160 -15.63 11.30 -21.21
N SER A 161 -14.68 12.21 -20.94
CA SER A 161 -14.43 13.35 -21.83
C SER A 161 -13.97 12.93 -23.24
N GLY A 162 -13.22 11.82 -23.36
CA GLY A 162 -12.81 11.23 -24.63
C GLY A 162 -14.00 10.70 -25.45
N LYS A 163 -14.89 9.92 -24.84
CA LYS A 163 -16.07 9.32 -25.50
C LYS A 163 -17.00 10.35 -26.14
N VAL A 164 -17.13 11.53 -25.53
CA VAL A 164 -17.95 12.64 -26.06
C VAL A 164 -17.45 13.07 -27.45
N TYR A 165 -16.15 12.96 -27.73
CA TYR A 165 -15.60 13.28 -29.04
C TYR A 165 -15.86 12.20 -30.08
N ASP A 166 -15.68 10.92 -29.73
CA ASP A 166 -15.98 9.82 -30.65
C ASP A 166 -17.44 9.87 -31.11
N SER A 167 -18.36 10.14 -30.18
CA SER A 167 -19.79 10.30 -30.47
C SER A 167 -20.07 11.48 -31.42
N ARG A 168 -19.34 12.60 -31.27
CA ARG A 168 -19.47 13.77 -32.16
C ARG A 168 -18.83 13.54 -33.53
N LEU A 169 -17.81 12.70 -33.63
CA LEU A 169 -17.20 12.33 -34.90
C LEU A 169 -18.15 11.45 -35.72
N MET A 170 -18.78 10.47 -35.07
CA MET A 170 -19.73 9.54 -35.70
C MET A 170 -21.03 10.21 -36.15
N ASN A 171 -21.48 11.27 -35.47
CA ASN A 171 -22.70 12.00 -35.85
C ASN A 171 -22.49 13.03 -36.99
N ASN A 172 -21.25 13.33 -37.37
CA ASN A 172 -20.90 14.30 -38.41
C ASN A 172 -20.35 13.64 -39.70
N THR A 173 -20.46 12.31 -39.81
CA THR A 173 -20.12 11.51 -41.00
C THR A 173 -21.40 10.96 -41.61
#